data_AF-A0A8I2KSA6-F1
#
_entry.id   AF-A0A8I2KSA6-F1
#
_cell.length_a   1.000
_cell.length_b   1.000
_cell.length_c   1.000
_cell.angle_alpha   90.00
_cell.angle_beta   90.00
_cell.angle_gamma   90.00
#
_symmetry.space_group_name_H-M   'P 1'
#
loop_
_entity.id
_entity.type
_entity.pdbx_description
1 polymer ?
#
loop_
_entity_poly.entity_id
_entity_poly.type
_entity_poly.pdbx_seq_one_letter_code
_entity_poly.pdbx_strand_id
1 'polypeptide(L)'
;MNTYLESGSIEPPRIIGRIVRLLLGIICLDLVWQIVDDIPGMIDRGWPVNFVSICTIALGFYLIKPVVNLGFSVKWAWLVQLSIFTITLLTLGLVWQDKDSQNWEYITAWLMLWMTYVYGHLGLSFVLSAIIKTPGCEMRSIPHLWGILSGHKSLEHHCPGFIKSIDHWESKLKINR
;
A
#
# COMPACT_ATOMS: atom_id res chain seq x y z
N MET A 1 -18.58 1.90 6.88
CA MET A 1 -18.19 2.90 7.89
C MET A 1 -16.90 2.45 8.52
N ASN A 2 -15.81 3.19 8.37
CA ASN A 2 -14.55 2.86 9.06
C ASN A 2 -14.67 3.36 10.50
N THR A 3 -14.93 2.46 11.43
CA THR A 3 -15.05 2.79 12.86
C THR A 3 -13.64 3.03 13.41
N TYR A 4 -13.36 4.27 13.78
CA TYR A 4 -12.14 4.62 14.50
C TYR A 4 -12.34 4.35 15.99
N LEU A 5 -11.36 3.73 16.63
CA LEU A 5 -11.38 3.39 18.04
C LEU A 5 -10.42 4.30 18.82
N GLU A 6 -10.64 4.39 20.14
CA GLU A 6 -9.75 5.14 21.03
C GLU A 6 -8.36 4.48 21.11
N SER A 7 -7.34 5.30 21.40
CA SER A 7 -5.97 4.82 21.56
C SER A 7 -5.85 3.88 22.77
N GLY A 8 -5.20 2.73 22.58
CA GLY A 8 -5.06 1.66 23.57
C GLY A 8 -6.19 0.62 23.55
N SER A 9 -7.11 0.69 22.58
CA SER A 9 -8.22 -0.26 22.46
C SER A 9 -7.84 -1.54 21.72
N ILE A 10 -6.81 -1.48 20.86
CA ILE A 10 -6.31 -2.63 20.10
C ILE A 10 -4.97 -3.08 20.68
N GLU A 11 -4.84 -4.37 20.96
CA GLU A 11 -3.56 -4.93 21.38
C GLU A 11 -2.50 -4.78 20.27
N PRO A 12 -1.28 -4.31 20.59
CA PRO A 12 -0.22 -4.17 19.62
C PRO A 12 0.29 -5.52 19.13
N PRO A 13 0.80 -5.59 17.89
CA PRO A 13 1.30 -6.84 17.32
C PRO A 13 2.52 -7.37 18.08
N ARG A 14 2.54 -8.69 18.22
CA ARG A 14 3.59 -9.45 18.89
C ARG A 14 4.64 -9.91 17.87
N ILE A 15 5.50 -10.85 18.25
CA ILE A 15 6.70 -11.19 17.47
C ILE A 15 6.33 -11.75 16.10
N ILE A 16 5.35 -12.66 16.03
CA ILE A 16 4.94 -13.27 14.76
C ILE A 16 4.28 -12.22 13.88
N GLY A 17 3.33 -11.46 14.42
CA GLY A 17 2.70 -10.36 13.71
C GLY A 17 3.70 -9.34 13.16
N ARG A 18 4.78 -9.04 13.90
CA ARG A 18 5.85 -8.11 13.48
C ARG A 18 6.72 -8.69 12.37
N ILE A 19 7.07 -9.97 12.44
CA ILE A 19 7.87 -10.63 11.38
C ILE A 19 7.08 -10.64 10.07
N VAL A 20 5.79 -11.00 10.12
CA VAL A 20 4.92 -10.99 8.92
C VAL A 20 4.88 -9.60 8.29
N ARG A 21 4.69 -8.55 9.09
CA ARG A 21 4.71 -7.16 8.61
C ARG A 21 6.06 -6.79 8.01
N LEU A 22 7.17 -7.15 8.67
CA LEU A 22 8.50 -6.87 8.14
C LEU A 22 8.72 -7.53 6.78
N LEU A 23 8.34 -8.81 6.63
CA LEU A 23 8.44 -9.52 5.36
C LEU A 23 7.59 -8.87 4.26
N LEU A 24 6.34 -8.53 4.56
CA LEU A 24 5.46 -7.81 3.62
C LEU A 24 6.03 -6.44 3.24
N GLY A 25 6.61 -5.74 4.21
CA GLY A 25 7.28 -4.45 4.01
C GLY A 25 8.47 -4.57 3.06
N ILE A 26 9.35 -5.55 3.29
CA ILE A 26 10.50 -5.84 2.43
C ILE A 26 10.04 -6.21 1.01
N ILE A 27 9.04 -7.08 0.86
CA ILE A 27 8.52 -7.47 -0.45
C ILE A 27 7.98 -6.25 -1.22
N CYS A 28 7.25 -5.36 -0.55
CA CYS A 28 6.72 -4.15 -1.19
C CYS A 28 7.83 -3.17 -1.57
N LEU A 29 8.86 -3.01 -0.74
CA LEU A 29 10.00 -2.13 -1.03
C LEU A 29 10.90 -2.70 -2.14
N ASP A 30 11.08 -4.01 -2.18
CA ASP A 30 11.78 -4.70 -3.27
C ASP A 30 11.04 -4.50 -4.60
N LEU A 31 9.71 -4.60 -4.60
CA LEU A 31 8.90 -4.30 -5.78
C LEU A 31 9.08 -2.85 -6.26
N VAL A 32 9.14 -1.88 -5.33
CA VAL A 32 9.42 -0.48 -5.67
C VAL A 32 10.83 -0.33 -6.23
N TRP A 33 11.81 -1.00 -5.63
CA TRP A 33 13.18 -1.00 -6.13
C TRP A 33 13.24 -1.49 -7.57
N GLN A 34 12.61 -2.62 -7.88
CA GLN A 34 12.53 -3.16 -9.24
C GLN A 34 11.88 -2.18 -10.24
N ILE A 35 10.85 -1.43 -9.81
CA ILE A 35 10.21 -0.41 -10.64
C ILE A 35 11.16 0.77 -10.89
N VAL A 36 11.89 1.23 -9.89
CA VAL A 36 12.70 2.46 -10.00
C VAL A 36 14.08 2.22 -10.61
N ASP A 37 14.66 1.04 -10.43
CA ASP A 37 16.04 0.71 -10.85
C ASP A 37 16.17 0.51 -12.38
N ASP A 38 15.16 -0.04 -13.04
CA ASP A 38 15.19 -0.38 -14.47
C ASP A 38 14.07 0.32 -15.27
N ILE A 39 13.81 1.60 -15.02
CA ILE A 39 12.75 2.34 -15.74
C ILE A 39 12.92 2.28 -17.27
N PRO A 40 14.10 2.58 -17.84
CA PRO A 40 14.28 2.52 -19.29
C PRO A 40 14.11 1.09 -19.83
N GLY A 41 14.67 0.07 -19.16
CA GLY A 41 14.54 -1.31 -19.59
C GLY A 41 13.13 -1.87 -19.45
N MET A 42 12.33 -1.39 -18.51
CA MET A 42 10.91 -1.74 -18.39
C MET A 42 10.08 -1.17 -19.55
N ILE A 43 10.37 0.07 -19.96
CA ILE A 43 9.75 0.71 -21.13
C ILE A 43 10.11 -0.07 -22.40
N ASP A 44 11.40 -0.36 -22.61
CA ASP A 44 11.90 -1.06 -23.80
C ASP A 44 11.33 -2.48 -23.96
N ARG A 45 11.08 -3.17 -22.84
CA ARG A 45 10.50 -4.53 -22.83
C ARG A 45 8.98 -4.54 -23.03
N GLY A 46 8.34 -3.40 -23.21
CA GLY A 46 6.88 -3.32 -23.35
C GLY A 46 6.12 -3.63 -22.07
N TRP A 47 6.70 -3.38 -20.89
CA TRP A 47 5.95 -3.48 -19.63
C TRP A 47 4.77 -2.48 -19.67
N PRO A 48 3.56 -2.81 -19.15
CA PRO A 48 3.16 -3.96 -18.34
C PRO A 48 2.25 -4.96 -19.09
N VAL A 49 2.73 -5.57 -20.17
CA VAL A 49 1.92 -6.58 -20.89
C VAL A 49 2.00 -7.99 -20.31
N ASN A 50 2.94 -8.26 -19.40
CA ASN A 50 3.09 -9.59 -18.83
C ASN A 50 2.05 -9.84 -17.71
N PHE A 51 1.62 -11.09 -17.54
CA PHE A 51 0.58 -11.46 -16.57
C PHE A 51 0.88 -10.97 -15.14
N VAL A 52 2.14 -11.11 -14.70
CA VAL A 52 2.57 -10.67 -13.36
C VAL A 52 2.37 -9.17 -13.19
N SER A 53 2.79 -8.34 -14.14
CA SER A 53 2.62 -6.89 -14.07
C SER A 53 1.16 -6.47 -14.05
N ILE A 54 0.30 -7.13 -14.84
CA ILE A 54 -1.15 -6.90 -14.83
C ILE A 54 -1.74 -7.22 -13.46
N CYS A 55 -1.36 -8.36 -12.87
CA CYS A 55 -1.80 -8.73 -11.51
C CYS A 55 -1.31 -7.71 -10.46
N THR A 56 -0.06 -7.26 -10.56
CA THR A 56 0.49 -6.25 -9.65
C THR A 56 -0.25 -4.93 -9.83
N ILE A 57 -0.53 -4.49 -11.05
CA ILE A 57 -1.31 -3.27 -11.33
C ILE A 57 -2.72 -3.38 -10.76
N ALA A 58 -3.40 -4.50 -10.99
CA ALA A 58 -4.75 -4.73 -10.46
C ALA A 58 -4.76 -4.69 -8.92
N LEU A 59 -3.76 -5.32 -8.29
CA LEU A 59 -3.59 -5.30 -6.84
C LEU A 59 -3.31 -3.88 -6.32
N GLY A 60 -2.40 -3.14 -6.95
CA GLY A 60 -2.12 -1.75 -6.60
C GLY A 60 -3.35 -0.85 -6.71
N PHE A 61 -4.13 -1.03 -7.78
CA PHE A 61 -5.36 -0.28 -8.01
C PHE A 61 -6.44 -0.62 -6.97
N TYR A 62 -6.53 -1.87 -6.53
CA TYR A 62 -7.39 -2.25 -5.41
C TYR A 62 -6.94 -1.61 -4.10
N LEU A 63 -5.63 -1.54 -3.87
CA LEU A 63 -5.02 -1.06 -2.63
C LEU A 63 -4.92 0.48 -2.53
N ILE A 64 -5.02 1.23 -3.62
CA ILE A 64 -4.83 2.69 -3.56
C ILE A 64 -5.86 3.39 -2.68
N LYS A 65 -7.12 2.95 -2.73
CA LYS A 65 -8.19 3.52 -1.91
C LYS A 65 -7.91 3.34 -0.41
N PRO A 66 -7.61 2.13 0.11
CA PRO A 66 -7.25 1.99 1.51
C PRO A 66 -5.93 2.69 1.85
N VAL A 67 -4.90 2.68 0.98
CA VAL A 67 -3.64 3.42 1.20
C VAL A 67 -3.91 4.90 1.44
N VAL A 68 -4.67 5.55 0.56
CA VAL A 68 -4.96 6.99 0.67
C VAL A 68 -5.91 7.27 1.83
N ASN A 69 -6.99 6.48 1.97
CA ASN A 69 -8.02 6.71 2.98
C ASN A 69 -7.48 6.50 4.40
N LEU A 70 -6.72 5.42 4.64
CA LEU A 70 -6.20 5.08 5.96
C LEU A 70 -4.88 5.79 6.26
N GLY A 71 -3.99 5.93 5.26
CA GLY A 71 -2.71 6.63 5.41
C GLY A 71 -2.87 8.11 5.71
N PHE A 72 -3.78 8.79 5.01
CA PHE A 72 -4.00 10.23 5.17
C PHE A 72 -5.31 10.58 5.90
N SER A 73 -6.10 9.59 6.32
CA SER A 73 -7.44 9.81 6.91
C SER A 73 -8.41 10.60 5.99
N VAL A 74 -8.27 10.46 4.66
CA VAL A 74 -9.02 11.24 3.66
C VAL A 74 -10.25 10.47 3.14
N LYS A 75 -11.45 11.01 3.40
CA LYS A 75 -12.73 10.41 2.96
C LYS A 75 -12.93 10.38 1.44
N TRP A 76 -12.23 11.23 0.71
CA TRP A 76 -12.33 11.38 -0.76
C TRP A 76 -11.40 10.46 -1.54
N ALA A 77 -10.82 9.43 -0.91
CA ALA A 77 -9.90 8.49 -1.58
C ALA A 77 -10.52 7.79 -2.81
N TRP A 78 -11.85 7.70 -2.89
CA TRP A 78 -12.54 7.19 -4.08
C TRP A 78 -12.33 8.09 -5.32
N LEU A 79 -12.16 9.41 -5.14
CA LEU A 79 -11.82 10.33 -6.23
C LEU A 79 -10.42 10.07 -6.77
N VAL A 80 -9.47 9.64 -5.93
CA VAL A 80 -8.11 9.28 -6.37
C VAL A 80 -8.14 7.99 -7.18
N GLN A 81 -8.92 7.00 -6.75
CA GLN A 81 -9.10 5.79 -7.53
C GLN A 81 -9.78 6.07 -8.88
N LEU A 82 -10.77 6.96 -8.89
CA LEU A 82 -11.46 7.39 -10.11
C LEU A 82 -10.53 8.21 -11.03
N SER A 83 -9.69 9.10 -10.50
CA SER A 83 -8.75 9.88 -11.31
C SER A 83 -7.73 8.96 -11.99
N ILE A 84 -7.19 7.97 -11.27
CA ILE A 84 -6.27 6.99 -11.85
C ILE A 84 -6.93 6.16 -12.93
N PHE A 85 -8.16 5.70 -12.70
CA PHE A 85 -8.92 4.97 -13.70
C PHE A 85 -9.13 5.81 -14.97
N THR A 86 -9.60 7.05 -14.81
CA THR A 86 -9.87 7.96 -15.94
C THR A 86 -8.60 8.32 -16.70
N ILE A 87 -7.50 8.66 -16.01
CA ILE A 87 -6.23 9.00 -16.66
C ILE A 87 -5.67 7.78 -17.40
N THR A 88 -5.73 6.59 -16.79
CA THR A 88 -5.27 5.34 -17.44
C THR A 88 -6.10 5.02 -18.68
N LEU A 89 -7.42 5.23 -18.64
CA LEU A 89 -8.30 5.02 -19.78
C LEU A 89 -8.02 6.03 -20.91
N LEU A 90 -7.77 7.29 -20.55
CA LEU A 90 -7.40 8.35 -21.50
C LEU A 90 -6.06 8.03 -22.19
N THR A 91 -5.02 7.68 -21.43
CA THR A 91 -3.71 7.35 -22.01
C THR A 91 -3.76 6.10 -22.86
N LEU A 92 -4.53 5.08 -22.45
CA LEU A 92 -4.76 3.89 -23.27
C LEU A 92 -5.49 4.23 -24.59
N GLY A 93 -6.46 5.15 -24.54
CA GLY A 93 -7.17 5.63 -25.74
C GLY A 93 -6.25 6.35 -26.72
N LEU A 94 -5.31 7.17 -26.22
CA LEU A 94 -4.30 7.85 -27.04
C LEU A 94 -3.33 6.85 -27.69
N VAL A 95 -2.84 5.87 -26.92
CA VAL A 95 -2.00 4.78 -27.43
C VAL A 95 -2.72 3.96 -28.51
N TRP A 96 -4.04 3.81 -28.42
CA TRP A 96 -4.79 3.03 -29.40
C TRP A 96 -4.94 3.75 -30.75
N GLN A 97 -4.90 5.09 -30.75
CA GLN A 97 -5.00 5.91 -31.97
C GLN A 97 -3.67 6.01 -32.70
N ASP A 98 -2.57 6.13 -31.96
CA ASP A 98 -1.23 6.26 -32.50
C ASP A 98 -0.47 4.94 -32.39
N LYS A 99 -0.11 4.35 -33.54
CA LYS A 99 0.70 3.13 -33.59
C LYS A 99 2.19 3.35 -33.25
N ASP A 100 2.58 4.57 -32.88
CA ASP A 100 3.96 4.93 -32.56
C ASP A 100 4.35 4.54 -31.13
N SER A 101 5.63 4.17 -30.96
CA SER A 101 6.18 3.66 -29.69
C SER A 101 6.21 4.71 -28.58
N GLN A 102 6.18 6.00 -28.90
CA GLN A 102 6.35 7.08 -27.94
C GLN A 102 5.19 7.17 -26.93
N ASN A 103 3.97 6.81 -27.33
CA ASN A 103 2.82 6.82 -26.42
C ASN A 103 2.85 5.68 -25.39
N TRP A 104 3.58 4.59 -25.69
CA TRP A 104 3.78 3.50 -24.76
C TRP A 104 4.64 3.90 -23.55
N GLU A 105 5.57 4.84 -23.75
CA GLU A 105 6.42 5.36 -22.68
C GLU A 105 5.58 6.12 -21.64
N TYR A 106 4.62 6.94 -22.08
CA TYR A 106 3.78 7.74 -21.19
C TYR A 106 2.86 6.89 -20.32
N ILE A 107 2.23 5.85 -20.88
CA ILE A 107 1.40 4.93 -20.09
C ILE A 107 2.25 4.15 -19.09
N THR A 108 3.43 3.70 -19.50
CA THR A 108 4.37 2.98 -18.63
C THR A 108 4.80 3.85 -17.46
N ALA A 109 5.29 5.07 -17.74
CA ALA A 109 5.71 6.01 -16.72
C ALA A 109 4.57 6.39 -15.77
N TRP A 110 3.36 6.62 -16.29
CA TRP A 110 2.17 6.89 -15.47
C TRP A 110 1.87 5.72 -14.51
N LEU A 111 1.86 4.50 -15.02
CA LEU A 111 1.61 3.30 -14.21
C LEU A 111 2.68 3.12 -13.14
N MET A 112 3.95 3.28 -13.48
CA MET A 112 5.06 3.18 -12.55
C MET A 112 4.99 4.23 -11.43
N LEU A 113 4.58 5.46 -11.74
CA LEU A 113 4.50 6.56 -10.78
C LEU A 113 3.52 6.24 -9.64
N TRP A 114 2.26 5.92 -9.95
CA TRP A 114 1.27 5.68 -8.91
C TRP A 114 1.48 4.34 -8.21
N MET A 115 2.03 3.33 -8.92
CA MET A 115 2.42 2.05 -8.33
C MET A 115 3.53 2.23 -7.30
N THR A 116 4.57 2.99 -7.63
CA THR A 116 5.65 3.36 -6.72
C THR A 116 5.09 4.03 -5.47
N TYR A 117 4.12 4.93 -5.63
CA TYR A 117 3.44 5.54 -4.50
C TYR A 117 2.70 4.52 -3.62
N VAL A 118 1.87 3.65 -4.21
CA VAL A 118 1.07 2.66 -3.46
C VAL A 118 1.96 1.67 -2.71
N TYR A 119 2.87 1.01 -3.43
CA TYR A 119 3.74 0.00 -2.85
C TYR A 119 4.82 0.59 -1.95
N GLY A 120 5.31 1.80 -2.25
CA GLY A 120 6.27 2.50 -1.41
C GLY A 120 5.64 2.92 -0.08
N HIS A 121 4.45 3.52 -0.12
CA HIS A 121 3.72 3.88 1.09
C HIS A 121 3.39 2.65 1.94
N LEU A 122 2.93 1.57 1.30
CA LEU A 122 2.59 0.32 1.98
C LEU A 122 3.82 -0.36 2.59
N GLY A 123 4.91 -0.45 1.83
CA GLY A 123 6.17 -1.05 2.26
C GLY A 123 6.78 -0.31 3.45
N LEU A 124 6.87 1.01 3.35
CA LEU A 124 7.35 1.86 4.44
C LEU A 124 6.45 1.73 5.68
N SER A 125 5.13 1.74 5.48
CA SER A 125 4.15 1.59 6.57
C SER A 125 4.29 0.26 7.31
N PHE A 126 4.52 -0.83 6.60
CA PHE A 126 4.71 -2.15 7.20
C PHE A 126 6.04 -2.29 7.97
N VAL A 127 7.13 -1.77 7.40
CA VAL A 127 8.43 -1.74 8.09
C VAL A 127 8.34 -0.91 9.37
N LEU A 128 7.73 0.27 9.29
CA LEU A 128 7.51 1.12 10.47
C LEU A 128 6.67 0.40 11.52
N SER A 129 5.56 -0.23 11.13
CA SER A 129 4.70 -0.98 12.07
C SER A 129 5.46 -2.12 12.78
N ALA A 130 6.33 -2.84 12.06
CA ALA A 130 7.16 -3.89 12.66
C ALA A 130 8.14 -3.33 13.70
N ILE A 131 8.63 -2.10 13.53
CA ILE A 131 9.56 -1.45 14.46
C ILE A 131 8.80 -0.89 15.68
N ILE A 132 7.76 -0.08 15.46
CA ILE A 132 7.09 0.70 16.51
C ILE A 132 5.89 -0.01 17.17
N LYS A 133 5.58 -1.24 16.73
CA LYS A 133 4.45 -2.05 17.22
C LYS A 133 3.12 -1.31 17.08
N THR A 134 2.85 -0.75 15.89
CA THR A 134 1.61 0.00 15.64
C THR A 134 0.39 -0.89 15.92
N PRO A 135 -0.52 -0.47 16.82
CA PRO A 135 -1.74 -1.22 17.09
C PRO A 135 -2.72 -1.10 15.91
N GLY A 136 -3.21 -2.25 15.46
CA GLY A 136 -4.29 -2.37 14.48
C GLY A 136 -3.92 -2.13 13.00
N CYS A 137 -3.90 -0.86 12.61
CA CYS A 137 -3.75 -0.26 11.29
C CYS A 137 -2.33 -0.04 10.73
N GLU A 138 -1.71 -0.91 9.93
CA GLU A 138 -0.31 -0.67 9.51
C GLU A 138 -0.17 0.52 8.58
N MET A 139 -1.17 0.77 7.75
CA MET A 139 -1.27 1.99 6.95
C MET A 139 -1.33 3.26 7.82
N ARG A 140 -1.59 3.14 9.13
CA ARG A 140 -1.61 4.25 10.08
C ARG A 140 -0.32 4.36 10.90
N SER A 141 0.70 3.56 10.60
CA SER A 141 1.98 3.61 11.33
C SER A 141 2.68 4.97 11.20
N ILE A 142 2.52 5.65 10.06
CA ILE A 142 3.06 7.02 9.86
C ILE A 142 2.36 8.05 10.77
N PRO A 143 1.01 8.21 10.75
CA PRO A 143 0.32 9.06 11.72
C PRO A 143 0.55 8.66 13.18
N HIS A 144 0.69 7.37 13.46
CA HIS A 144 0.96 6.86 14.80
C HIS A 144 2.37 7.26 15.28
N LEU A 145 3.39 7.14 14.43
CA LEU A 145 4.74 7.62 14.71
C LEU A 145 4.74 9.12 14.98
N TRP A 146 4.03 9.90 14.16
CA TRP A 146 3.85 11.33 14.37
C TRP A 146 3.15 11.64 15.71
N GLY A 147 2.15 10.84 16.08
CA GLY A 147 1.46 10.92 17.37
C GLY A 147 2.40 10.69 18.55
N ILE A 148 3.24 9.64 18.47
CA ILE A 148 4.28 9.37 19.48
C ILE A 148 5.24 10.56 19.61
N LEU A 149 5.75 11.07 18.48
CA LEU A 149 6.71 12.19 18.46
C LEU A 149 6.10 13.51 18.96
N SER A 150 4.83 13.74 18.66
CA SER A 150 4.11 14.98 19.01
C SER A 150 3.39 14.92 20.36
N GLY A 151 3.46 13.78 21.08
CA GLY A 151 2.74 13.57 22.34
C GLY A 151 1.21 13.49 22.21
N HIS A 152 0.68 13.29 21.00
CA HIS A 152 -0.76 13.24 20.74
C HIS A 152 -1.25 11.80 20.56
N LYS A 153 -2.38 11.43 21.17
CA LYS A 153 -3.01 10.12 20.99
C LYS A 153 -3.62 10.01 19.59
N SER A 154 -3.13 9.07 18.78
CA SER A 154 -3.71 8.78 17.46
C SER A 154 -4.87 7.79 17.57
N LEU A 155 -5.93 8.01 16.80
CA LEU A 155 -7.05 7.07 16.69
C LEU A 155 -6.62 5.73 16.10
N GLU A 156 -7.17 4.64 16.61
CA GLU A 156 -6.86 3.28 16.16
C GLU A 156 -7.91 2.77 15.15
N HIS A 157 -7.51 1.79 14.34
CA HIS A 157 -8.41 1.15 13.37
C HIS A 157 -7.96 -0.29 13.13
N HIS A 158 -8.90 -1.24 13.01
CA HIS A 158 -8.55 -2.60 12.63
C HIS A 158 -8.15 -2.65 11.16
N CYS A 159 -7.02 -3.29 10.84
CA CYS A 159 -6.71 -3.57 9.44
C CYS A 159 -7.74 -4.56 8.86
N PRO A 160 -8.27 -4.29 7.65
CA PRO A 160 -8.96 -5.31 6.89
C PRO A 160 -7.95 -6.36 6.39
N GLY A 161 -8.35 -7.63 6.37
CA GLY A 161 -7.55 -8.73 5.80
C GLY A 161 -6.94 -9.70 6.82
N PHE A 162 -5.97 -10.50 6.36
CA PHE A 162 -5.46 -11.66 7.09
C PHE A 162 -4.57 -11.31 8.30
N ILE A 163 -3.97 -10.12 8.31
CA ILE A 163 -3.08 -9.66 9.40
C ILE A 163 -3.84 -9.65 10.73
N LYS A 164 -5.10 -9.20 10.73
CA LYS A 164 -5.96 -9.23 11.92
C LYS A 164 -6.15 -10.64 12.48
N SER A 165 -6.31 -11.64 11.60
CA SER A 165 -6.49 -13.04 11.99
C SER A 165 -5.22 -13.60 12.64
N ILE A 166 -4.04 -13.21 12.16
CA ILE A 166 -2.75 -13.61 12.72
C ILE A 166 -2.58 -13.03 14.12
N ASP A 167 -2.84 -11.73 14.31
CA ASP A 167 -2.70 -11.08 15.61
C ASP A 167 -3.70 -11.66 16.64
N HIS A 168 -4.94 -11.94 16.22
CA HIS A 168 -5.96 -12.55 17.09
C HIS A 168 -5.63 -14.01 17.45
N TRP A 169 -5.01 -14.74 16.53
CA TRP A 169 -4.52 -16.08 16.83
C TRP A 169 -3.34 -16.04 17.82
N GLU A 170 -2.40 -15.11 17.63
CA GLU A 170 -1.25 -14.94 18.52
C GLU A 170 -1.66 -14.47 19.93
N SER A 171 -2.72 -13.67 20.06
CA SER A 171 -3.28 -13.28 21.37
C SER A 171 -3.98 -14.44 22.07
N LYS A 172 -4.75 -15.27 21.35
CA LYS A 172 -5.42 -16.46 21.90
C LYS A 172 -4.47 -17.51 22.43
N LEU A 173 -3.32 -17.72 21.80
CA LEU A 173 -2.30 -18.65 22.28
C LEU A 173 -1.77 -18.29 23.69
N LYS A 174 -1.89 -17.03 24.10
CA LYS A 174 -1.50 -16.56 25.42
C LYS A 174 -2.54 -16.83 26.51
N ILE A 175 -3.83 -16.91 26.15
CA ILE A 175 -4.89 -17.20 27.13
C ILE A 175 -4.81 -18.67 27.58
N ASN A 176 -4.32 -19.54 26.70
CA ASN A 176 -4.18 -20.98 26.94
C ASN A 176 -2.80 -21.39 27.48
N ARG A 177 -1.95 -20.44 27.89
CA ARG A 177 -0.60 -20.69 28.41
C ARG A 177 -0.39 -19.94 29.72
#